data_AF-A0A0D7ADA7-F1
#
_entry.id   AF-A0A0D7ADA7-F1
#
_cell.length_a   1.000
_cell.length_b   1.000
_cell.length_c   1.000
_cell.angle_alpha   90.00
_cell.angle_beta   90.00
_cell.angle_gamma   90.00
#
_symmetry.space_group_name_H-M   'P 1'
#
loop_
_entity.id
_entity.type
_entity.pdbx_description
1 polymer ?
#
loop_
_entity_poly.entity_id
_entity_poly.type
_entity_poly.pdbx_seq_one_letter_code
_entity_poly.pdbx_strand_id
1 'polypeptide(L)'
;PENELCDLELTKEEWDVGAQLYDVLKILKDVTLHFSHANAPNLATVIPAINKINNVFTDTICNTKISAAIRSAVRLAKRKLNNYYSATDTSNVYCIAMILHPRHKLAYF
;
A
#
# COMPACT_ATOMS: atom_id res chain seq x y z
N PRO A 1 -31.34 11.99 31.86
CA PRO A 1 -30.52 12.24 30.65
C PRO A 1 -29.98 10.91 30.15
N GLU A 2 -30.65 10.33 29.16
CA GLU A 2 -30.13 9.17 28.43
C GLU A 2 -28.80 9.58 27.78
N ASN A 3 -27.79 8.74 27.91
CA ASN A 3 -26.40 9.07 27.61
C ASN A 3 -26.22 9.34 26.11
N GLU A 4 -25.99 10.60 25.73
CA GLU A 4 -25.60 11.06 24.37
C GLU A 4 -24.36 10.32 23.79
N LEU A 5 -23.64 9.55 24.62
CA LEU A 5 -22.49 8.74 24.23
C LEU A 5 -22.88 7.41 23.56
N CYS A 6 -24.08 6.87 23.80
CA CYS A 6 -24.54 5.64 23.15
C CYS A 6 -24.78 5.84 21.65
N ASP A 7 -25.15 7.05 21.22
CA ASP A 7 -25.41 7.37 19.80
C ASP A 7 -24.13 7.40 18.95
N LEU A 8 -22.96 7.40 19.60
CA LEU A 8 -21.64 7.38 18.95
C LEU A 8 -20.98 6.00 19.00
N GLU A 9 -21.61 5.00 19.61
CA GLU A 9 -21.06 3.66 19.70
C GLU A 9 -21.11 2.98 18.33
N LEU A 10 -19.93 2.65 17.80
CA LEU A 10 -19.83 1.96 16.52
C LEU A 10 -20.47 0.58 16.62
N THR A 11 -21.27 0.26 15.62
CA THR A 11 -21.81 -1.07 15.42
C THR A 11 -20.69 -2.08 15.17
N LYS A 12 -20.98 -3.37 15.37
CA LYS A 12 -20.01 -4.43 15.09
C LYS A 12 -19.55 -4.41 13.64
N GLU A 13 -20.46 -4.11 12.72
CA GLU A 13 -20.20 -3.99 11.30
C GLU A 13 -19.24 -2.84 10.99
N GLU A 14 -19.40 -1.70 11.65
CA GLU A 14 -18.49 -0.56 11.50
C GLU A 14 -17.11 -0.83 12.09
N TRP A 15 -17.04 -1.53 13.22
CA TRP A 15 -15.77 -2.01 13.78
C TRP A 15 -15.06 -2.97 12.83
N ASP A 16 -15.79 -3.89 12.19
CA ASP A 16 -15.25 -4.80 11.19
C ASP A 16 -14.70 -4.04 9.97
N VAL A 17 -15.41 -3.00 9.50
CA VAL A 17 -14.91 -2.11 8.42
C VAL A 17 -13.65 -1.35 8.87
N GLY A 18 -13.62 -0.87 10.11
CA GLY A 18 -12.45 -0.21 10.70
C GLY A 18 -11.23 -1.12 10.75
N ALA A 19 -11.41 -2.38 11.15
CA ALA A 19 -10.36 -3.39 11.15
C ALA A 19 -9.84 -3.68 9.73
N GLN A 20 -10.75 -3.85 8.76
CA GLN A 20 -10.38 -4.03 7.35
C GLN A 20 -9.59 -2.84 6.80
N LEU A 21 -9.99 -1.62 7.15
CA LEU A 21 -9.27 -0.41 6.75
C LEU A 21 -7.86 -0.38 7.37
N TYR A 22 -7.75 -0.70 8.66
CA TYR A 22 -6.46 -0.77 9.34
C TYR A 22 -5.49 -1.73 8.63
N ASP A 23 -5.96 -2.94 8.29
CA ASP A 23 -5.13 -3.94 7.61
C ASP A 23 -4.62 -3.46 6.25
N VAL A 24 -5.47 -2.77 5.48
CA VAL A 24 -5.09 -2.18 4.19
C VAL A 24 -4.08 -1.05 4.37
N LEU A 25 -4.24 -0.20 5.38
CA LEU A 25 -3.33 0.92 5.64
C LEU A 25 -1.98 0.47 6.20
N LYS A 26 -1.92 -0.69 6.84
CA LYS A 26 -0.70 -1.22 7.46
C LYS A 26 0.46 -1.33 6.47
N ILE A 27 0.22 -1.85 5.25
CA ILE A 27 1.31 -1.96 4.25
C ILE A 27 1.85 -0.59 3.83
N LEU A 28 0.99 0.43 3.73
CA LEU A 28 1.40 1.79 3.38
C LEU A 28 2.25 2.40 4.49
N LYS A 29 1.85 2.19 5.75
CA LYS A 29 2.61 2.62 6.92
C LYS A 29 3.99 1.96 6.96
N ASP A 30 4.04 0.63 6.80
CA ASP A 30 5.29 -0.13 6.86
C ASP A 30 6.28 0.32 5.78
N VAL A 31 5.78 0.52 4.54
CA VAL A 31 6.60 1.02 3.43
C VAL A 31 7.05 2.45 3.68
N THR A 32 6.18 3.33 4.17
CA THR A 32 6.54 4.72 4.49
C THR A 32 7.61 4.78 5.57
N LEU A 33 7.46 3.98 6.63
CA LEU A 33 8.44 3.90 7.71
C LEU A 33 9.78 3.40 7.19
N HIS A 34 9.77 2.36 6.34
CA HIS A 34 10.97 1.83 5.69
C HIS A 34 11.75 2.93 4.94
N PHE A 35 11.07 3.74 4.14
CA PHE A 35 11.70 4.85 3.40
C PHE A 35 12.08 6.05 4.26
N SER A 36 11.51 6.17 5.46
CA SER A 36 11.83 7.25 6.40
C SER A 36 13.13 7.01 7.16
N HIS A 37 13.69 5.79 7.13
CA HIS A 37 14.98 5.50 7.75
C HIS A 37 16.14 6.06 6.91
N ALA A 38 17.00 6.87 7.53
CA ALA A 38 18.10 7.59 6.85
C ALA A 38 19.30 6.71 6.43
N ASN A 39 19.34 5.44 6.81
CA ASN A 39 20.59 4.67 6.89
C ASN A 39 20.91 3.78 5.68
N ALA A 40 20.16 3.85 4.57
CA ALA A 40 20.47 3.04 3.39
C ALA A 40 20.06 3.72 2.06
N PRO A 41 20.83 3.52 0.97
CA PRO A 41 20.41 3.89 -0.37
C PRO A 41 19.14 3.10 -0.74
N ASN A 42 18.02 3.81 -0.85
CA ASN A 42 16.68 3.24 -0.94
C ASN A 42 16.11 3.23 -2.37
N LEU A 43 16.82 3.81 -3.34
CA LEU A 43 16.28 3.98 -4.68
C LEU A 43 16.00 2.65 -5.38
N ALA A 44 16.87 1.66 -5.20
CA ALA A 44 16.70 0.31 -5.74
C ALA A 44 15.54 -0.47 -5.09
N THR A 45 15.03 -0.03 -3.94
CA THR A 45 13.95 -0.71 -3.21
C THR A 45 12.57 -0.09 -3.48
N VAL A 46 12.50 1.05 -4.19
CA VAL A 46 11.24 1.73 -4.51
C VAL A 46 10.32 0.87 -5.38
N ILE A 47 10.81 0.33 -6.51
CA ILE A 47 9.99 -0.55 -7.38
C ILE A 47 9.54 -1.82 -6.63
N PRO A 48 10.42 -2.55 -5.91
CA PRO A 48 9.99 -3.65 -5.04
C PRO A 48 8.91 -3.26 -4.02
N ALA A 49 9.01 -2.09 -3.41
CA ALA A 49 8.02 -1.61 -2.45
C ALA A 49 6.66 -1.31 -3.11
N ILE A 50 6.67 -0.65 -4.28
CA ILE A 50 5.45 -0.41 -5.06
C ILE A 50 4.80 -1.74 -5.44
N ASN A 51 5.58 -2.73 -5.88
CA ASN A 51 5.06 -4.06 -6.21
C ASN A 51 4.44 -4.78 -5.01
N LYS A 52 5.03 -4.64 -3.83
CA LYS A 52 4.45 -5.18 -2.59
C LYS A 52 3.10 -4.55 -2.26
N ILE A 53 2.97 -3.21 -2.36
CA ILE A 53 1.70 -2.51 -2.16
C ILE A 53 0.68 -2.96 -3.22
N ASN A 54 1.11 -3.07 -4.48
CA ASN A 54 0.27 -3.45 -5.60
C ASN A 54 -0.35 -4.85 -5.41
N ASN A 55 0.42 -5.81 -4.89
CA ASN A 55 -0.06 -7.16 -4.59
C ASN A 55 -1.11 -7.15 -3.47
N VAL A 56 -0.82 -6.48 -2.34
CA VAL A 56 -1.78 -6.35 -1.23
C VAL A 56 -3.09 -5.71 -1.70
N PHE A 57 -3.01 -4.69 -2.55
CA PHE A 57 -4.19 -4.05 -3.13
C PHE A 57 -4.96 -4.98 -4.05
N THR A 58 -4.29 -5.75 -4.92
CA THR A 58 -4.95 -6.76 -5.76
C THR A 58 -5.68 -7.79 -4.90
N ASP A 59 -5.02 -8.32 -3.89
CA ASP A 59 -5.59 -9.35 -3.00
C ASP A 59 -6.80 -8.81 -2.26
N THR A 60 -6.73 -7.57 -1.77
CA THR A 60 -7.84 -6.88 -1.09
C THR A 60 -9.04 -6.70 -2.03
N ILE A 61 -8.80 -6.29 -3.28
CA ILE A 61 -9.86 -6.06 -4.28
C ILE A 61 -10.56 -7.38 -4.64
N CYS A 62 -9.82 -8.49 -4.72
CA CYS A 62 -10.36 -9.80 -5.07
C CYS A 62 -11.05 -10.51 -3.89
N ASN A 63 -10.76 -10.10 -2.66
CA ASN A 63 -11.31 -10.72 -1.46
C ASN A 63 -12.77 -10.27 -1.21
N THR A 64 -13.73 -11.17 -1.46
CA THR A 64 -15.16 -10.92 -1.27
C THR A 64 -15.57 -10.72 0.19
N LYS A 65 -14.72 -11.09 1.15
CA LYS A 65 -14.95 -10.85 2.59
C LYS A 65 -14.70 -9.40 3.00
N ILE A 66 -14.00 -8.63 2.17
CA ILE A 66 -13.75 -7.21 2.41
C ILE A 66 -14.96 -6.40 1.91
N SER A 67 -15.34 -5.38 2.67
CA SER A 67 -16.47 -4.52 2.37
C SER A 67 -16.32 -3.88 0.98
N ALA A 68 -17.46 -3.70 0.30
CA ALA A 68 -17.48 -3.12 -1.04
C ALA A 68 -16.91 -1.68 -1.06
N ALA A 69 -17.11 -0.92 0.01
CA ALA A 69 -16.57 0.41 0.18
C ALA A 69 -15.03 0.39 0.21
N ILE A 70 -14.43 -0.48 1.03
CA ILE A 70 -12.97 -0.62 1.12
C ILE A 70 -12.39 -1.10 -0.22
N ARG A 71 -12.99 -2.12 -0.85
CA ARG A 71 -12.53 -2.59 -2.17
C ARG A 71 -12.56 -1.49 -3.23
N SER A 72 -13.57 -0.63 -3.21
CA SER A 72 -13.69 0.50 -4.14
C SER A 72 -12.64 1.58 -3.85
N ALA A 73 -12.42 1.92 -2.58
CA ALA A 73 -11.37 2.84 -2.17
C ALA A 73 -9.97 2.33 -2.57
N VAL A 74 -9.70 1.04 -2.36
CA VAL A 74 -8.42 0.40 -2.74
C VAL A 74 -8.24 0.36 -4.26
N ARG A 75 -9.30 0.15 -5.05
CA ARG A 75 -9.23 0.29 -6.52
C ARG A 75 -8.77 1.68 -6.93
N LEU A 76 -9.29 2.74 -6.29
CA LEU A 76 -8.87 4.11 -6.57
C LEU A 76 -7.42 4.35 -6.14
N ALA A 77 -7.04 3.87 -4.96
CA ALA A 77 -5.66 3.96 -4.46
C ALA A 77 -4.68 3.23 -5.39
N LYS A 78 -5.03 2.05 -5.89
CA LYS A 78 -4.25 1.30 -6.88
C LYS A 78 -4.05 2.07 -8.18
N ARG A 79 -5.08 2.75 -8.68
CA ARG A 79 -4.96 3.62 -9.87
C ARG A 79 -3.94 4.74 -9.62
N LYS A 80 -3.95 5.35 -8.43
CA LYS A 80 -2.95 6.36 -8.05
C LYS A 80 -1.55 5.74 -7.95
N LEU A 81 -1.41 4.56 -7.36
CA LEU A 81 -0.14 3.84 -7.28
C LEU A 81 0.45 3.55 -8.67
N ASN A 82 -0.38 3.15 -9.64
CA ASN A 82 0.07 2.89 -11.01
C ASN A 82 0.69 4.13 -11.67
N ASN A 83 0.21 5.34 -11.38
CA ASN A 83 0.82 6.56 -11.91
C ASN A 83 2.25 6.74 -11.38
N TYR A 84 2.48 6.42 -10.10
CA TYR A 84 3.83 6.44 -9.52
C TYR A 84 4.70 5.32 -10.10
N TYR A 85 4.13 4.15 -10.36
CA TYR A 85 4.85 3.06 -11.01
C TYR A 85 5.37 3.51 -12.38
N SER A 86 4.50 4.05 -13.24
CA SER A 86 4.89 4.54 -14.57
C SER A 86 5.96 5.64 -14.51
N ALA A 87 5.86 6.56 -13.57
CA ALA A 87 6.87 7.62 -13.39
C ALA A 87 8.22 7.08 -12.88
N THR A 88 8.20 6.02 -12.07
CA THR A 88 9.41 5.41 -11.52
C THR A 88 10.12 4.54 -12.55
N ASP A 89 9.35 3.74 -13.30
CA ASP A 89 9.84 2.82 -14.34
C ASP A 89 10.45 3.57 -15.54
N THR A 90 9.89 4.73 -15.89
CA THR A 90 10.43 5.58 -16.96
C THR A 90 11.67 6.39 -16.55
N SER A 91 12.03 6.38 -15.27
CA SER A 91 13.18 7.13 -14.77
C SER A 91 14.45 6.30 -14.79
N ASN A 92 15.40 6.72 -15.62
CA ASN A 92 16.72 6.09 -15.73
C ASN A 92 17.43 5.96 -14.38
N VAL A 93 17.21 6.87 -13.44
CA VAL A 93 17.87 6.86 -12.12
C VAL A 93 17.45 5.64 -11.30
N TYR A 94 16.15 5.30 -11.30
CA TYR A 94 15.63 4.13 -10.57
C TYR A 94 16.07 2.82 -11.24
N CYS A 95 16.02 2.77 -12.57
CA CYS A 95 16.50 1.62 -13.35
C CYS A 95 17.99 1.35 -13.10
N ILE A 96 18.84 2.38 -13.19
CA ILE A 96 20.29 2.26 -12.93
C ILE A 96 20.54 1.79 -11.49
N ALA A 97 19.86 2.36 -10.50
CA ALA A 97 20.00 1.94 -9.11
C ALA A 97 19.63 0.47 -8.89
N MET A 98 18.58 -0.03 -9.55
CA MET A 98 18.21 -1.45 -9.52
C MET A 98 19.25 -2.34 -10.19
N ILE A 99 19.78 -1.96 -11.36
CA ILE A 99 20.82 -2.73 -12.08
C ILE A 99 22.09 -2.87 -11.22
N LEU A 100 22.46 -1.79 -10.52
CA LEU A 100 23.62 -1.75 -9.65
C LEU A 100 23.40 -2.52 -8.33
N HIS A 101 22.16 -2.88 -7.99
CA HIS A 101 21.88 -3.61 -6.77
C HIS A 101 22.23 -5.11 -6.91
N PRO A 102 23.17 -5.65 -6.10
CA PRO A 102 23.71 -7.01 -6.28
C PRO A 102 22.66 -8.12 -6.24
N ARG A 103 21.53 -7.89 -5.55
CA ARG A 103 20.42 -8.86 -5.43
C ARG A 103 19.35 -8.76 -6.52
N HIS A 104 19.29 -7.68 -7.30
CA HIS A 104 18.18 -7.43 -8.25
C HIS A 104 18.60 -7.47 -9.72
N LYS A 105 19.90 -7.52 -10.01
CA LYS A 105 20.50 -7.42 -11.35
C LYS A 105 19.87 -8.30 -12.45
N LEU A 106 19.31 -9.46 -12.12
CA LEU A 106 18.78 -10.43 -13.09
C LEU A 106 17.26 -10.67 -13.00
N ALA A 107 16.54 -9.99 -12.12
CA ALA A 107 15.13 -10.31 -11.82
C ALA A 107 14.11 -9.37 -12.49
N TYR A 108 14.55 -8.24 -13.04
CA TYR A 108 13.69 -7.19 -13.59
C TYR A 108 13.98 -6.82 -15.05
N PHE A 109 15.04 -7.39 -15.64
CA PHE A 109 15.44 -7.23 -17.03
C PHE A 109 15.67 -8.60 -17.67
#